data_AF-A0A3S0L7L5-F1
#
_entry.id   AF-A0A3S0L7L5-F1
#
_cell.length_a   1.000
_cell.length_b   1.000
_cell.length_c   1.000
_cell.angle_alpha   90.00
_cell.angle_beta   90.00
_cell.angle_gamma   90.00
#
_symmetry.space_group_name_H-M   'P 1'
#
loop_
_entity.id
_entity.type
_entity.pdbx_description
1 polymer ?
#
loop_
_entity_poly.entity_id
_entity_poly.type
_entity_poly.pdbx_seq_one_letter_code
_entity_poly.pdbx_strand_id
1 'polypeptide(L)'
;MSRLPQRIVCLSTETVEVLYLLGEEACIAGISGFTTHPPRARKEKPKVSGFSSAKIERILAVEPDLVLAFSDLQGDIARDLVKAGVAVHVFNHRSVDGILAMVETVGRLVGAE
;
A
#
# COMPACT_ATOMS: atom_id res chain seq x y z
N MET A 1 -14.97 6.90 -15.76
CA MET A 1 -14.23 6.81 -14.48
C MET A 1 -13.23 5.68 -14.61
N SER A 2 -11.98 5.89 -14.18
CA SER A 2 -10.98 4.83 -14.16
C SER A 2 -11.50 3.65 -13.33
N ARG A 3 -11.32 2.42 -13.83
CA ARG A 3 -11.65 1.19 -13.08
C ARG A 3 -10.49 0.74 -12.19
N LEU A 4 -9.36 1.43 -12.26
CA LEU A 4 -8.16 1.16 -11.47
C LEU A 4 -8.20 1.95 -10.16
N PRO A 5 -7.54 1.47 -9.09
CA PRO A 5 -7.38 2.21 -7.85
C PRO A 5 -6.74 3.57 -8.08
N GLN A 6 -7.22 4.60 -7.39
CA GLN A 6 -6.74 5.98 -7.50
C GLN A 6 -6.33 6.55 -6.13
N ARG A 7 -6.67 5.86 -5.03
CA ARG A 7 -6.39 6.28 -3.65
C ARG A 7 -5.85 5.09 -2.86
N ILE A 8 -4.59 4.75 -3.12
CA ILE A 8 -3.91 3.61 -2.54
C ILE A 8 -3.23 4.01 -1.22
N VAL A 9 -3.47 3.23 -0.16
CA VAL A 9 -2.67 3.27 1.06
C VAL A 9 -1.67 2.11 1.06
N CYS A 10 -0.39 2.43 1.21
CA CYS A 10 0.69 1.45 1.27
C CYS A 10 1.16 1.28 2.73
N LEU A 11 0.93 0.11 3.32
CA LEU A 11 1.33 -0.19 4.71
C LEU A 11 2.76 -0.75 4.81
N SER A 12 3.45 -0.85 3.68
CA SER A 12 4.84 -1.31 3.57
C SER A 12 5.64 -0.46 2.58
N THR A 13 6.97 -0.50 2.67
CA THR A 13 7.86 0.36 1.89
C THR A 13 7.97 -0.10 0.45
N GLU A 14 7.99 -1.41 0.22
CA GLU A 14 8.24 -1.99 -1.10
C GLU A 14 7.15 -1.65 -2.11
N THR A 15 5.88 -1.57 -1.70
CA THR A 15 4.79 -1.18 -2.59
C THR A 15 4.83 0.30 -2.94
N VAL A 16 5.30 1.16 -2.01
CA VAL A 16 5.58 2.58 -2.30
C VAL A 16 6.68 2.68 -3.35
N GLU A 17 7.79 1.97 -3.16
CA GLU A 17 8.93 2.01 -4.08
C GLU A 17 8.54 1.60 -5.51
N VAL A 18 7.79 0.51 -5.66
CA VAL A 18 7.31 0.07 -6.98
C VAL A 18 6.44 1.13 -7.64
N LEU A 19 5.47 1.71 -6.93
CA LEU A 19 4.60 2.76 -7.50
C LEU A 19 5.38 4.00 -7.94
N TYR A 20 6.39 4.41 -7.16
CA TYR A 20 7.27 5.52 -7.54
C TYR A 20 8.16 5.19 -8.74
N LEU A 21 8.60 3.94 -8.90
CA LEU A 21 9.39 3.50 -10.06
C LEU A 21 8.54 3.42 -11.34
N LEU A 22 7.26 3.10 -11.20
CA LEU A 22 6.29 3.07 -12.31
C LEU A 22 5.78 4.46 -12.72
N GLY A 23 6.11 5.52 -11.96
CA GLY A 23 5.58 6.87 -12.19
C GLY A 23 4.12 7.05 -11.73
N GLU A 24 3.62 6.11 -10.93
CA GLU A 24 2.24 6.03 -10.44
C GLU A 24 2.12 6.55 -9.00
N GLU A 25 3.09 7.33 -8.50
CA GLU A 25 3.04 7.84 -7.13
C GLU A 25 1.82 8.73 -6.86
N ALA A 26 1.19 9.29 -7.89
CA ALA A 26 0.01 10.13 -7.79
C ALA A 26 -1.19 9.40 -7.15
N CYS A 27 -1.31 8.08 -7.35
CA CYS A 27 -2.39 7.29 -6.76
C CYS A 27 -2.20 7.03 -5.25
N ILE A 28 -1.01 7.31 -4.69
CA ILE A 28 -0.73 7.06 -3.27
C ILE A 28 -1.38 8.14 -2.41
N ALA A 29 -2.38 7.73 -1.62
CA ALA A 29 -3.11 8.54 -0.65
C ALA A 29 -2.50 8.50 0.76
N GLY A 30 -1.73 7.47 1.10
CA GLY A 30 -1.06 7.37 2.39
C GLY A 30 -0.01 6.26 2.46
N ILE A 31 0.94 6.43 3.37
CA ILE A 31 2.08 5.51 3.53
C ILE A 31 2.26 5.09 4.98
N SER A 32 2.96 3.98 5.19
CA SER A 32 3.51 3.60 6.49
C SER A 32 4.56 4.61 6.95
N GLY A 33 4.61 4.88 8.26
CA GLY A 33 5.65 5.69 8.89
C GLY A 33 7.06 5.07 8.79
N PHE A 34 7.16 3.80 8.40
CA PHE A 34 8.42 3.10 8.15
C PHE A 34 8.94 3.25 6.71
N THR A 35 8.17 3.89 5.84
CA THR A 35 8.61 4.20 4.48
C THR A 35 9.81 5.16 4.51
N THR A 36 10.94 4.67 4.01
CA THR A 36 12.21 5.43 3.89
C THR A 36 12.67 5.54 2.45
N HIS A 37 12.16 4.71 1.55
CA HIS A 37 12.48 4.72 0.13
C HIS A 37 11.21 4.86 -0.75
N PRO A 38 11.28 5.67 -1.84
CA PRO A 38 12.30 6.68 -2.07
C PRO A 38 12.19 7.78 -0.98
N PRO A 39 13.30 8.46 -0.59
CA PRO A 39 13.27 9.44 0.50
C PRO A 39 12.24 10.57 0.33
N ARG A 40 11.88 10.88 -0.93
CA ARG A 40 10.86 11.87 -1.29
C ARG A 40 9.44 11.44 -0.89
N ALA A 41 9.11 10.15 -0.93
CA ALA A 41 7.80 9.63 -0.55
C ALA A 41 7.45 10.00 0.89
N ARG A 42 8.43 9.88 1.79
CA ARG A 42 8.28 10.28 3.18
C ARG A 42 8.01 11.78 3.34
N LYS A 43 8.43 12.65 2.43
CA LYS A 43 8.15 14.09 2.49
C LYS A 43 6.79 14.43 1.89
N GLU A 44 6.44 13.75 0.79
CA GLU A 44 5.28 14.06 -0.05
C GLU A 44 3.97 13.44 0.47
N LYS A 45 4.04 12.29 1.15
CA LYS A 45 2.85 11.51 1.50
C LYS A 45 2.51 11.55 3.00
N PRO A 46 1.22 11.52 3.37
CA PRO A 46 0.80 11.45 4.77
C PRO A 46 1.11 10.06 5.34
N LYS A 47 1.55 10.03 6.61
CA LYS A 47 1.85 8.78 7.32
C LYS A 47 0.61 8.38 8.09
N VAL A 48 0.03 7.23 7.72
CA VAL A 48 -1.28 6.80 8.24
C VAL A 48 -1.17 5.60 9.18
N SER A 49 -0.05 4.89 9.19
CA SER A 49 0.17 3.73 10.06
C SER A 49 1.60 3.66 10.60
N GLY A 50 1.80 2.92 11.69
CA GLY A 50 3.05 2.21 11.96
C GLY A 50 3.12 0.91 11.16
N PHE A 51 4.10 0.05 11.44
CA PHE A 51 4.24 -1.23 10.75
C PHE A 51 3.35 -2.32 11.36
N SER A 52 3.43 -2.51 12.69
CA SER A 52 2.66 -3.49 13.45
C SER A 52 1.48 -2.90 14.23
N SER A 53 1.34 -1.57 14.22
CA SER A 53 0.20 -0.88 14.81
C SER A 53 -0.35 0.16 13.83
N ALA A 54 -1.64 0.05 13.54
CA ALA A 54 -2.35 1.01 12.69
C ALA A 54 -3.55 1.55 13.46
N LYS A 55 -3.75 2.87 13.37
CA LYS A 55 -5.02 3.49 13.75
C LYS A 55 -5.90 3.47 12.52
N ILE A 56 -6.87 2.56 12.48
CA ILE A 56 -7.72 2.34 11.30
C ILE A 56 -8.36 3.65 10.85
N GLU A 57 -8.75 4.52 11.78
CA GLU A 57 -9.34 5.83 11.49
C GLU A 57 -8.41 6.73 10.68
N ARG A 58 -7.08 6.65 10.88
CA ARG A 58 -6.09 7.41 10.10
C ARG A 58 -6.01 6.91 8.67
N ILE A 59 -6.16 5.61 8.44
CA ILE A 59 -6.20 5.01 7.11
C ILE A 59 -7.51 5.42 6.42
N LEU A 60 -8.65 5.33 7.11
CA LEU A 60 -9.95 5.71 6.54
C LEU A 60 -10.06 7.21 6.25
N ALA A 61 -9.38 8.07 7.01
CA ALA A 61 -9.38 9.52 6.81
C ALA A 61 -8.77 9.97 5.48
N VAL A 62 -7.97 9.12 4.82
CA VAL A 62 -7.48 9.38 3.46
C VAL A 62 -8.34 8.71 2.39
N GLU A 63 -9.53 8.22 2.73
CA GLU A 63 -10.54 7.67 1.82
C GLU A 63 -9.94 6.70 0.79
N PRO A 64 -9.27 5.61 1.23
CA PRO A 64 -8.61 4.70 0.31
C PRO A 64 -9.63 3.85 -0.45
N ASP A 65 -9.35 3.62 -1.73
CA ASP A 65 -10.07 2.63 -2.53
C ASP A 65 -9.34 1.28 -2.59
N LEU A 66 -8.05 1.25 -2.22
CA LEU A 66 -7.25 0.05 -2.04
C LEU A 66 -6.21 0.23 -0.93
N VAL A 67 -6.00 -0.80 -0.13
CA VAL A 67 -4.89 -0.89 0.82
C VAL A 67 -3.96 -2.03 0.40
N LEU A 68 -2.66 -1.74 0.28
CA LEU A 68 -1.60 -2.70 0.08
C LEU A 68 -0.92 -2.98 1.43
N ALA A 69 -1.02 -4.21 1.90
CA ALA A 69 -0.45 -4.66 3.16
C ALA A 69 0.62 -5.74 2.94
N PHE A 70 1.49 -5.93 3.93
CA PHE A 70 2.54 -6.94 3.90
C PHE A 70 2.64 -7.73 5.19
N SER A 71 2.76 -9.05 5.02
CA SER A 71 2.99 -10.08 6.04
C SER A 71 1.81 -10.39 6.96
N ASP A 72 1.92 -11.55 7.60
CA ASP A 72 1.03 -12.04 8.66
C ASP A 72 0.92 -11.09 9.85
N LEU A 73 1.96 -10.29 10.13
CA LEU A 73 1.94 -9.27 11.18
C LEU A 73 0.88 -8.18 10.96
N GLN A 74 0.45 -7.97 9.71
CA GLN A 74 -0.61 -7.02 9.37
C GLN A 74 -1.98 -7.69 9.16
N GLY A 75 -2.14 -8.97 9.51
CA GLY A 75 -3.37 -9.72 9.33
C GLY A 75 -4.58 -9.14 10.09
N ASP A 76 -4.37 -8.70 11.33
CA ASP A 76 -5.41 -8.05 12.13
C ASP A 76 -5.82 -6.70 11.53
N ILE A 77 -4.84 -5.92 11.04
CA ILE A 77 -5.09 -4.65 10.37
C ILE A 77 -5.90 -4.88 9.09
N ALA A 78 -5.52 -5.87 8.29
CA ALA A 78 -6.23 -6.24 7.06
C ALA A 78 -7.67 -6.67 7.36
N ARG A 79 -7.88 -7.52 8.38
CA ARG A 79 -9.22 -7.92 8.81
C ARG A 79 -10.09 -6.71 9.17
N ASP A 80 -9.55 -5.78 9.94
CA ASP A 80 -10.32 -4.64 10.44
C ASP A 80 -10.64 -3.63 9.32
N LEU A 81 -9.74 -3.46 8.34
CA LEU A 81 -10.00 -2.69 7.11
C LEU A 81 -11.07 -3.34 6.22
N VAL A 82 -11.04 -4.67 6.07
CA VAL A 82 -12.07 -5.41 5.33
C VAL A 82 -13.43 -5.26 6.01
N LYS A 83 -13.49 -5.34 7.35
CA LYS A 83 -14.73 -5.08 8.12
C LYS A 83 -15.24 -3.64 7.92
N ALA A 84 -14.34 -2.68 7.70
CA ALA A 84 -14.67 -1.30 7.37
C ALA A 84 -15.07 -1.08 5.90
N GLY A 85 -15.09 -2.14 5.08
CA GLY A 85 -15.52 -2.08 3.67
C GLY A 85 -14.43 -1.66 2.69
N VAL A 86 -13.16 -1.64 3.10
CA VAL A 86 -12.03 -1.27 2.23
C VAL A 86 -11.46 -2.51 1.55
N ALA A 87 -11.17 -2.42 0.25
CA ALA A 87 -10.45 -3.48 -0.46
C ALA A 87 -9.00 -3.55 0.02
N VAL A 88 -8.53 -4.75 0.34
CA VAL A 88 -7.16 -4.98 0.83
C VAL A 88 -6.50 -6.08 0.01
N HIS A 89 -5.28 -5.83 -0.46
CA HIS A 89 -4.39 -6.85 -1.00
C HIS A 89 -3.24 -7.07 0.00
N VAL A 90 -3.10 -8.30 0.49
CA VAL A 90 -2.03 -8.67 1.42
C VAL A 90 -0.97 -9.46 0.68
N PHE A 91 0.23 -8.91 0.61
CA PHE A 91 1.41 -9.65 0.16
C PHE A 91 2.02 -10.43 1.32
N ASN A 92 2.59 -11.60 1.02
CA ASN A 92 3.31 -12.41 2.02
C ASN A 92 4.46 -13.19 1.36
N HIS A 93 5.18 -12.53 0.45
CA HIS A 93 6.30 -13.13 -0.27
C HIS A 93 7.46 -13.46 0.67
N ARG A 94 8.08 -14.64 0.47
CA ARG A 94 9.22 -15.15 1.26
C ARG A 94 10.38 -15.63 0.39
N SER A 95 10.38 -15.27 -0.88
CA SER A 95 11.37 -15.64 -1.89
C SER A 95 11.58 -14.49 -2.87
N VAL A 96 12.68 -14.54 -3.63
CA VAL A 96 12.96 -13.58 -4.70
C VAL A 96 11.88 -13.61 -5.76
N ASP A 97 11.46 -14.80 -6.22
CA ASP A 97 10.35 -14.93 -7.18
C ASP A 97 9.05 -14.31 -6.64
N GLY A 98 8.79 -14.44 -5.33
CA GLY A 98 7.64 -13.81 -4.69
C GLY A 98 7.73 -12.27 -4.66
N ILE A 99 8.94 -11.71 -4.53
CA ILE A 99 9.16 -10.26 -4.66
C ILE A 99 8.84 -9.82 -6.09
N LEU A 100 9.33 -10.54 -7.10
CA LEU A 100 9.06 -10.24 -8.50
C LEU A 100 7.55 -10.33 -8.81
N ALA A 101 6.87 -11.37 -8.32
CA ALA A 101 5.42 -11.50 -8.45
C ALA A 101 4.66 -10.35 -7.77
N MET A 102 5.16 -9.84 -6.63
CA MET A 102 4.60 -8.65 -5.98
C MET A 102 4.73 -7.42 -6.88
N VAL A 103 5.91 -7.19 -7.47
CA VAL A 103 6.15 -6.07 -8.40
C VAL A 103 5.19 -6.14 -9.59
N GLU A 104 5.07 -7.31 -10.24
CA GLU A 104 4.13 -7.52 -11.34
C GLU A 104 2.68 -7.29 -10.93
N THR A 105 2.29 -7.79 -9.75
CA THR A 105 0.92 -7.61 -9.23
C THR A 105 0.62 -6.13 -8.99
N VAL A 106 1.55 -5.38 -8.39
CA VAL A 106 1.38 -3.93 -8.20
C VAL A 106 1.23 -3.22 -9.54
N GLY A 107 2.08 -3.52 -10.53
CA GLY A 107 1.98 -2.96 -11.88
C GLY A 107 0.61 -3.19 -12.51
N ARG A 108 0.08 -4.42 -12.42
CA ARG A 108 -1.26 -4.76 -12.91
C ARG A 108 -2.38 -4.03 -12.18
N LEU A 109 -2.26 -3.87 -10.86
CA LEU A 109 -3.26 -3.16 -10.06
C LEU A 109 -3.38 -1.70 -10.48
N VAL A 110 -2.31 -1.07 -10.96
CA VAL A 110 -2.32 0.33 -11.42
C VAL A 110 -2.31 0.48 -12.95
N GLY A 111 -2.34 -0.62 -13.70
CA GLY A 111 -2.40 -0.59 -15.17
C GLY A 111 -1.10 -0.15 -15.86
N ALA A 112 0.05 -0.33 -15.21
CA ALA A 112 1.37 0.02 -15.71
C ALA A 112 2.17 -1.23 -16.16
N GLU A 113 1.57 -2.03 -17.05
CA GLU A 113 2.23 -3.18 -17.71
C GLU A 113 3.22 -2.76 -18.81
#